data_AF-F9YS25-F1
#
_entry.id   AF-F9YS25-F1
#
_cell.length_a   1.000
_cell.length_b   1.000
_cell.length_c   1.000
_cell.angle_alpha   90.00
_cell.angle_beta   90.00
_cell.angle_gamma   90.00
#
_symmetry.space_group_name_H-M   'P 1'
#
loop_
_entity.id
_entity.type
_entity.pdbx_description
1 polymer ?
#
loop_
_entity_poly.entity_id
_entity_poly.type
_entity_poly.pdbx_seq_one_letter_code
_entity_poly.pdbx_strand_id
1 'polypeptide(L)'
;MEIPSSKFKQEITKILFDQGYILSYKFEENSVQGTIKIALKYDKVTKEPVIKHLERASRPGLRKYAGADNLPRVLNGLGIAIISTSQGVMTGKKAKELNIGGEVICYVY
;
A
#
# COMPACT_ATOMS: atom_id res chain seq x y z
N MET A 1 4.95 15.25 -2.63
CA MET A 1 4.15 14.85 -3.82
C MET A 1 2.69 15.09 -3.53
N GLU A 2 1.90 15.46 -4.53
CA GLU A 2 0.44 15.63 -4.38
C GLU A 2 -0.31 14.68 -5.33
N ILE A 3 -1.36 14.04 -4.84
CA ILE A 3 -2.22 13.16 -5.63
C ILE A 3 -3.70 13.45 -5.33
N PRO A 4 -4.63 13.23 -6.28
CA PRO A 4 -6.05 13.38 -6.02
C PRO A 4 -6.54 12.31 -5.04
N SER A 5 -7.38 12.74 -4.10
CA SER A 5 -7.86 11.90 -3.00
C SER A 5 -8.93 10.91 -3.45
N SER A 6 -8.91 9.72 -2.86
CA SER A 6 -10.01 8.76 -2.93
C SER A 6 -9.95 7.89 -1.67
N LYS A 7 -11.09 7.35 -1.23
CA LYS A 7 -11.14 6.46 -0.04
C LYS A 7 -10.07 5.35 -0.12
N PHE A 8 -9.94 4.74 -1.29
CA PHE A 8 -8.97 3.69 -1.53
C PHE A 8 -7.51 4.16 -1.42
N LYS A 9 -7.18 5.33 -2.00
CA LYS A 9 -5.84 5.92 -1.89
C LYS A 9 -5.52 6.36 -0.46
N GLN A 10 -6.50 6.85 0.28
CA GLN A 10 -6.33 7.22 1.69
C GLN A 10 -5.95 5.99 2.52
N GLU A 11 -6.65 4.86 2.36
CA GLU A 11 -6.31 3.62 3.08
C GLU A 11 -4.92 3.09 2.72
N ILE A 12 -4.55 3.10 1.44
CA ILE A 12 -3.17 2.73 1.03
C ILE A 12 -2.14 3.66 1.67
N THR A 13 -2.40 4.97 1.71
CA THR A 13 -1.47 5.94 2.28
C THR A 13 -1.28 5.72 3.79
N LYS A 14 -2.36 5.41 4.52
CA LYS A 14 -2.29 5.04 5.95
C LYS A 14 -1.40 3.81 6.14
N ILE A 15 -1.62 2.74 5.36
CA ILE A 15 -0.80 1.52 5.44
C ILE A 15 0.68 1.80 5.15
N LEU A 16 0.99 2.61 4.12
CA LEU A 16 2.37 2.96 3.80
C LEU A 16 3.05 3.75 4.91
N PHE A 17 2.30 4.61 5.61
CA PHE A 17 2.79 5.34 6.77
C PHE A 17 3.02 4.42 7.97
N ASP A 18 2.07 3.56 8.30
CA ASP A 18 2.15 2.61 9.41
C ASP A 18 3.29 1.61 9.23
N GLN A 19 3.59 1.22 7.99
CA GLN A 19 4.73 0.36 7.64
C GLN A 19 6.05 1.14 7.49
N GLY A 20 6.03 2.47 7.64
CA GLY A 20 7.23 3.31 7.68
C GLY A 20 7.89 3.58 6.32
N TYR A 21 7.17 3.39 5.21
CA TYR A 21 7.66 3.69 3.85
C TYR A 21 7.58 5.17 3.50
N ILE A 22 6.65 5.91 4.10
CA ILE A 22 6.52 7.36 3.93
C ILE A 22 6.73 8.08 5.26
N LEU A 23 7.17 9.32 5.20
CA LEU A 23 7.54 10.10 6.38
C LEU A 23 6.32 10.77 7.02
N SER A 24 5.42 11.30 6.22
CA SER A 24 4.14 11.87 6.66
C SER A 24 3.19 12.02 5.48
N TYR A 25 1.91 12.19 5.79
CA TYR A 25 0.90 12.55 4.80
C TYR A 25 -0.10 13.56 5.39
N LYS A 26 -0.78 14.30 4.51
CA LYS A 26 -1.86 15.23 4.87
C LYS A 26 -2.99 15.13 3.86
N PHE A 27 -4.23 15.09 4.35
CA PHE A 27 -5.41 15.23 3.51
C PHE A 27 -5.84 16.69 3.49
N GLU A 28 -6.06 17.23 2.30
CA GLU A 28 -6.54 18.59 2.10
C GLU A 28 -7.83 18.57 1.29
N GLU A 29 -8.82 19.36 1.70
CA GLU A 29 -10.16 19.42 1.08
C GLU A 29 -10.29 20.59 0.09
N ASN A 30 -9.16 21.11 -0.39
CA ASN A 30 -9.11 22.35 -1.17
C ASN A 30 -9.75 22.22 -2.57
N SER A 31 -10.12 21.02 -2.99
CA SER A 31 -10.74 20.73 -4.29
C SER A 31 -11.96 19.82 -4.12
N VAL A 32 -12.81 19.75 -5.14
CA VAL A 32 -14.04 18.93 -5.14
C VAL A 32 -13.80 17.48 -4.73
N GLN A 33 -12.64 16.92 -5.10
CA GLN A 33 -12.25 15.55 -4.75
C GLN A 33 -11.27 15.47 -3.56
N GLY A 34 -10.68 16.59 -3.16
CA GLY A 34 -9.58 16.68 -2.20
C GLY A 34 -8.23 16.20 -2.76
N THR A 35 -7.16 16.49 -2.03
CA THR A 35 -5.78 16.10 -2.36
C THR A 35 -5.11 15.41 -1.18
N ILE A 36 -4.17 14.51 -1.49
CA ILE A 36 -3.29 13.85 -0.52
C ILE A 36 -1.89 14.36 -0.77
N LYS A 37 -1.32 15.06 0.20
CA LYS A 37 0.09 15.44 0.22
C LYS A 37 0.89 14.35 0.92
N ILE A 38 1.93 13.84 0.26
CA ILE A 38 2.79 12.77 0.79
C ILE A 38 4.24 13.26 0.83
N ALA A 39 4.86 13.11 1.99
CA ALA A 39 6.30 13.28 2.19
C ALA A 39 6.99 11.91 2.09
N LEU A 40 7.82 11.75 1.06
CA LEU A 40 8.60 10.53 0.86
C LEU A 40 9.73 10.43 1.88
N LYS A 41 10.06 9.20 2.27
CA LYS A 41 11.13 8.91 3.21
C LYS A 41 12.41 8.52 2.47
N TYR A 42 13.51 9.13 2.87
CA TYR A 42 14.85 8.86 2.36
C TYR A 42 15.78 8.55 3.53
N ASP A 43 16.83 7.76 3.27
CA ASP A 43 17.89 7.54 4.23
C ASP A 43 18.64 8.85 4.52
N LYS A 44 19.02 9.07 5.79
CA LYS A 44 19.69 10.32 6.21
C LYS A 44 21.13 10.41 5.74
N VAL A 45 21.80 9.26 5.58
CA VAL A 45 23.22 9.17 5.25
C VAL A 45 23.41 8.97 3.75
N THR A 46 22.76 7.95 3.19
CA THR A 46 22.95 7.59 1.77
C THR A 46 22.04 8.40 0.83
N LYS A 47 21.00 9.05 1.36
CA LYS A 47 19.94 9.74 0.60
C LYS A 47 19.16 8.81 -0.36
N GLU A 48 19.29 7.50 -0.20
CA GLU A 48 18.53 6.53 -0.99
C GLU A 48 17.06 6.52 -0.59
N PRO A 49 16.13 6.28 -1.54
CA PRO A 49 14.71 6.15 -1.22
C PRO A 49 14.44 4.86 -0.44
N VAL A 50 13.58 4.96 0.58
CA VAL A 50 13.16 3.76 1.36
C VAL A 50 12.31 2.81 0.51
N ILE A 51 11.53 3.35 -0.43
CA ILE A 51 10.79 2.54 -1.41
C ILE A 51 11.72 2.31 -2.60
N LYS A 52 12.14 1.06 -2.81
CA LYS A 52 13.01 0.66 -3.93
C LYS A 52 12.20 0.21 -5.14
N HIS A 53 11.05 -0.40 -4.89
CA HIS A 53 10.18 -0.94 -5.92
C HIS A 53 8.71 -0.82 -5.53
N LEU A 54 7.88 -0.46 -6.51
CA LEU A 54 6.43 -0.41 -6.38
C LEU A 54 5.81 -1.03 -7.63
N GLU A 55 5.15 -2.17 -7.46
CA GLU A 55 4.58 -2.93 -8.57
C GLU A 55 3.09 -3.13 -8.39
N ARG A 56 2.30 -2.83 -9.43
CA ARG A 56 0.88 -3.16 -9.46
C ARG A 56 0.67 -4.60 -9.90
N ALA A 57 0.19 -5.43 -8.97
CA ALA A 57 -0.04 -6.85 -9.18
C ALA A 57 -1.36 -7.12 -9.92
N SER A 58 -2.48 -6.57 -9.44
CA SER A 58 -3.79 -6.70 -10.09
C SER A 58 -4.07 -5.52 -11.02
N ARG A 59 -4.36 -5.81 -12.30
CA ARG A 59 -4.61 -4.82 -13.35
C ARG A 59 -6.05 -4.97 -13.86
N PRO A 60 -6.67 -3.92 -14.45
CA PRO A 60 -8.06 -3.99 -14.88
C PRO A 60 -8.34 -5.13 -15.88
N GLY A 61 -7.40 -5.44 -16.76
CA GLY A 61 -7.49 -6.55 -17.72
C GLY A 61 -7.05 -7.92 -17.19
N LEU A 62 -6.43 -7.98 -15.99
CA LEU A 62 -6.05 -9.24 -15.35
C LEU A 62 -6.09 -9.06 -13.83
N ARG A 63 -7.20 -9.45 -13.23
CA ARG A 63 -7.41 -9.39 -11.78
C ARG A 63 -6.70 -10.55 -11.09
N LYS A 64 -5.94 -10.26 -10.04
CA LYS A 64 -5.22 -11.27 -9.26
C LYS A 64 -5.86 -11.40 -7.88
N TYR A 65 -6.40 -12.58 -7.58
CA TYR A 65 -6.98 -12.92 -6.30
C TYR A 65 -6.19 -14.05 -5.64
N ALA A 66 -6.14 -14.03 -4.31
CA ALA A 66 -5.50 -15.07 -3.51
C ALA A 66 -6.37 -15.42 -2.30
N GLY A 67 -6.52 -16.71 -2.01
CA GLY A 67 -7.05 -17.19 -0.74
C GLY A 67 -6.07 -16.93 0.41
N ALA A 68 -6.55 -17.01 1.66
CA ALA A 68 -5.76 -16.71 2.85
C ALA A 68 -4.45 -17.52 2.95
N ASP A 69 -4.48 -18.80 2.56
CA ASP A 69 -3.32 -19.68 2.56
C ASP A 69 -2.29 -19.32 1.49
N ASN A 70 -2.78 -18.80 0.36
CA ASN A 70 -2.01 -18.51 -0.85
C ASN A 70 -1.63 -17.03 -0.98
N LEU A 71 -1.73 -16.26 0.11
CA LEU A 71 -1.34 -14.85 0.08
C LEU A 71 0.17 -14.71 -0.22
N PRO A 72 0.55 -13.84 -1.16
CA PRO A 72 1.93 -13.71 -1.59
C PRO A 72 2.81 -13.14 -0.47
N ARG A 73 4.04 -13.66 -0.38
CA ARG A 73 5.11 -13.10 0.45
C ARG A 73 6.07 -12.32 -0.43
N VAL A 74 6.31 -11.05 -0.07
CA VAL A 74 7.24 -10.16 -0.80
C VAL A 74 8.59 -10.19 -0.10
N LEU A 75 9.66 -10.48 -0.84
CA LEU A 75 11.04 -10.58 -0.33
C LEU A 75 11.16 -11.36 1.00
N ASN A 76 10.54 -12.55 1.07
CA ASN A 76 10.52 -13.38 2.28
C ASN A 76 10.02 -12.66 3.56
N GLY A 77 9.17 -11.64 3.41
CA GLY A 77 8.60 -10.86 4.51
C GLY A 77 9.27 -9.51 4.77
N LEU A 78 10.30 -9.14 4.01
CA LEU A 78 10.93 -7.81 4.07
C LEU A 78 10.13 -6.74 3.33
N GLY A 79 9.31 -7.15 2.36
CA GLY A 79 8.37 -6.27 1.66
C GLY A 79 6.94 -6.48 2.12
N ILE A 80 6.05 -5.61 1.65
CA ILE A 80 4.62 -5.72 1.90
C ILE A 80 3.84 -6.00 0.61
N ALA A 81 2.84 -6.87 0.72
CA ALA A 81 1.75 -6.96 -0.25
C ALA A 81 0.55 -6.20 0.30
N ILE A 82 -0.08 -5.36 -0.50
CA ILE A 82 -1.35 -4.70 -0.14
C ILE A 82 -2.49 -5.50 -0.74
N ILE A 83 -3.44 -5.88 0.11
CA ILE A 83 -4.55 -6.77 -0.24
C ILE A 83 -5.86 -6.07 0.05
N SER A 84 -6.75 -6.07 -0.94
CA SER A 84 -8.14 -5.65 -0.75
C SER A 84 -8.96 -6.86 -0.33
N THR A 85 -9.44 -6.85 0.91
CA THR A 85 -10.26 -7.93 1.49
C THR A 85 -11.69 -7.45 1.68
N SER A 86 -12.60 -8.33 2.08
CA SER A 86 -13.98 -7.98 2.45
C SER A 86 -14.08 -7.05 3.66
N GLN A 87 -13.05 -6.98 4.51
CA GLN A 87 -12.98 -6.13 5.69
C GLN A 87 -12.20 -4.82 5.46
N GLY A 88 -11.83 -4.55 4.21
CA GLY A 88 -11.06 -3.37 3.82
C GLY A 88 -9.66 -3.71 3.29
N VAL A 89 -8.86 -2.66 3.08
CA VAL A 89 -7.50 -2.78 2.56
C VAL A 89 -6.54 -3.01 3.72
N MET A 90 -5.66 -4.00 3.61
CA MET A 90 -4.70 -4.32 4.65
C MET A 90 -3.42 -4.94 4.07
N THR A 91 -2.42 -5.16 4.93
CA THR A 91 -1.20 -5.86 4.54
C THR A 91 -1.45 -7.37 4.41
N GLY A 92 -0.71 -8.03 3.54
CA GLY A 92 -0.82 -9.49 3.35
C GLY A 92 -0.52 -10.28 4.62
N LYS A 93 0.34 -9.75 5.50
CA LYS A 93 0.59 -10.33 6.83
C LYS A 93 -0.66 -10.29 7.71
N LYS A 94 -1.32 -9.13 7.82
CA LYS A 94 -2.56 -8.96 8.60
C LYS A 94 -3.71 -9.78 8.03
N ALA A 95 -3.84 -9.83 6.70
CA ALA A 95 -4.84 -10.66 6.03
C ALA A 95 -4.63 -12.17 6.35
N LYS A 96 -3.36 -12.62 6.40
CA LYS A 96 -3.03 -13.99 6.79
C LYS A 96 -3.34 -14.28 8.27
N GLU A 97 -3.05 -13.34 9.16
CA GLU A 97 -3.38 -13.46 10.59
C GLU A 97 -4.90 -13.57 10.83
N LEU A 98 -5.69 -12.86 10.03
CA LEU A 98 -7.16 -12.91 10.09
C LEU A 98 -7.77 -14.09 9.31
N ASN A 99 -6.94 -14.86 8.58
CA ASN A 99 -7.36 -15.92 7.69
C ASN A 99 -8.35 -15.47 6.59
N ILE A 100 -8.09 -14.31 5.97
CA ILE A 100 -8.95 -13.71 4.95
C ILE A 100 -8.17 -13.54 3.64
N GLY A 101 -8.75 -13.98 2.53
CA GLY A 101 -8.22 -13.76 1.18
C GLY A 101 -8.64 -12.42 0.57
N GLY A 102 -8.25 -12.17 -0.68
CA GLY A 102 -8.66 -10.95 -1.37
C GLY A 102 -7.97 -10.71 -2.71
N GLU A 103 -8.17 -9.52 -3.25
CA GLU A 103 -7.47 -9.03 -4.44
C GLU A 103 -6.08 -8.53 -4.06
N VAL A 104 -5.04 -9.01 -4.75
CA VAL A 104 -3.66 -8.56 -4.54
C VAL A 104 -3.43 -7.28 -5.36
N ILE A 105 -3.39 -6.14 -4.70
CA ILE A 105 -3.38 -4.84 -5.36
C ILE A 105 -1.98 -4.49 -5.86
N CYS A 106 -1.01 -4.46 -4.95
CA CYS A 106 0.37 -4.09 -5.27
C CYS A 106 1.37 -4.67 -4.27
N TYR A 107 2.63 -4.67 -4.70
CA TYR A 107 3.80 -5.01 -3.90
C TYR A 107 4.67 -3.77 -3.71
N VAL A 108 5.21 -3.62 -2.50
CA VAL A 108 6.10 -2.51 -2.14
C VAL A 108 7.27 -3.05 -1.33
N TYR A 109 8.49 -2.66 -1.70
CA TYR A 109 9.74 -3.00 -1.01
C TYR A 109 10.89 -2.08 -1.41
#